data_AF-A0A246F2S8-F1
#
_entry.id   AF-A0A246F2S8-F1
#
_cell.length_a   1.000
_cell.length_b   1.000
_cell.length_c   1.000
_cell.angle_alpha   90.00
_cell.angle_beta   90.00
_cell.angle_gamma   90.00
#
_symmetry.space_group_name_H-M   'P 1'
#
loop_
_entity.id
_entity.type
_entity.pdbx_description
1 polymer ?
#
loop_
_entity_poly.entity_id
_entity_poly.type
_entity_poly.pdbx_seq_one_letter_code
_entity_poly.pdbx_strand_id
1 'polypeptide(L)'
;QKYFQNLYFGQGDGVESVKSYYEKQSSGRYSVDGTVTNWVTVPYNEARYGRSDDPNDGKPGGDAFVCGSNVCSNTWNLVADGVTAWVAEQKKAGRTDAQIKTQLASFDQQDRYDYDGDGNFNEPDGY
;
A
#
# COMPACT_ATOMS: atom_id res chain seq x y z
N GLN A 1 -10.54 -2.65 10.40
CA GLN A 1 -9.37 -3.53 10.65
C GLN A 1 -9.72 -5.02 10.58
N LYS A 2 -10.46 -5.60 11.55
CA LYS A 2 -10.76 -7.06 11.56
C LYS A 2 -11.39 -7.60 10.28
N TYR A 3 -12.32 -6.85 9.68
CA TYR A 3 -12.92 -7.20 8.40
C TYR A 3 -11.87 -7.42 7.30
N PHE A 4 -10.97 -6.45 7.07
CA PHE A 4 -9.93 -6.58 6.06
C PHE A 4 -8.89 -7.66 6.39
N GLN A 5 -8.54 -7.84 7.67
CA GLN A 5 -7.63 -8.91 8.07
C GLN A 5 -8.22 -10.28 7.70
N ASN A 6 -9.52 -10.50 7.92
CA ASN A 6 -10.20 -11.72 7.53
C ASN A 6 -10.33 -11.86 6.01
N LEU A 7 -10.68 -10.77 5.31
CA LEU A 7 -10.86 -10.76 3.87
C LEU A 7 -9.54 -11.09 3.12
N TYR A 8 -8.41 -10.55 3.57
CA TYR A 8 -7.13 -10.78 2.91
C TYR A 8 -6.43 -12.04 3.42
N PHE A 9 -6.41 -12.26 4.73
CA PHE A 9 -5.52 -13.24 5.37
C PHE A 9 -6.26 -14.25 6.25
N GLY A 10 -7.59 -14.35 6.14
CA GLY A 10 -8.37 -15.38 6.83
C GLY A 10 -7.92 -16.79 6.43
N GLN A 11 -7.88 -17.70 7.40
CA GLN A 11 -7.40 -19.07 7.26
C GLN A 11 -8.45 -20.07 7.74
N GLY A 12 -8.39 -21.30 7.24
CA GLY A 12 -9.24 -22.42 7.63
C GLY A 12 -10.12 -22.93 6.50
N ASP A 13 -10.62 -24.15 6.67
CA ASP A 13 -11.46 -24.81 5.68
C ASP A 13 -12.73 -24.01 5.40
N GLY A 14 -13.00 -23.75 4.11
CA GLY A 14 -14.17 -22.99 3.67
C GLY A 14 -14.09 -21.48 3.91
N VAL A 15 -12.94 -20.95 4.34
CA VAL A 15 -12.71 -19.50 4.41
C VAL A 15 -12.33 -18.97 3.03
N GLU A 16 -13.11 -18.01 2.53
CA GLU A 16 -12.82 -17.29 1.28
C GLU A 16 -12.04 -16.00 1.61
N SER A 17 -10.75 -16.00 1.29
CA SER A 17 -9.84 -14.87 1.48
C SER A 17 -8.86 -14.78 0.32
N VAL A 18 -8.13 -13.66 0.20
CA VAL A 18 -7.06 -13.54 -0.81
C VAL A 18 -6.00 -14.64 -0.61
N LYS A 19 -5.63 -14.92 0.65
CA LYS A 19 -4.73 -16.01 1.01
C LYS A 19 -5.26 -17.38 0.53
N SER A 20 -6.49 -17.75 0.87
CA SER A 20 -7.04 -19.05 0.48
C SER A 20 -7.24 -19.17 -1.04
N TYR A 21 -7.55 -18.07 -1.72
CA TYR A 21 -7.58 -18.03 -3.19
C TYR A 21 -6.22 -18.39 -3.78
N TYR A 22 -5.14 -17.72 -3.36
CA TYR A 22 -3.79 -17.97 -3.89
C TYR A 22 -3.27 -19.37 -3.54
N GLU A 23 -3.52 -19.85 -2.33
CA GLU A 23 -3.18 -21.23 -1.92
C GLU A 23 -3.91 -22.25 -2.79
N LYS A 24 -5.20 -22.06 -3.05
CA LYS A 24 -5.98 -22.96 -3.90
C LYS A 24 -5.50 -22.93 -5.35
N GLN A 25 -5.34 -21.74 -5.95
CA GLN A 25 -4.92 -21.61 -7.36
C GLN A 25 -3.50 -22.14 -7.60
N SER A 26 -2.62 -22.02 -6.61
CA SER A 26 -1.23 -22.50 -6.71
C SER A 26 -1.05 -23.98 -6.33
N SER A 27 -2.12 -24.68 -5.94
CA SER A 27 -2.07 -26.01 -5.31
C SER A 27 -1.14 -26.03 -4.08
N GLY A 28 -1.20 -24.97 -3.26
CA GLY A 28 -0.44 -24.81 -2.02
C GLY A 28 1.02 -24.36 -2.20
N ARG A 29 1.45 -24.04 -3.42
CA ARG A 29 2.84 -23.62 -3.70
C ARG A 29 3.12 -22.15 -3.41
N TYR A 30 2.07 -21.34 -3.33
CA TYR A 30 2.17 -19.91 -3.07
C TYR A 30 1.07 -19.50 -2.08
N SER A 31 1.45 -18.66 -1.13
CA SER A 31 0.56 -18.05 -0.16
C SER A 31 0.99 -16.60 0.05
N VAL A 32 0.09 -15.80 0.61
CA VAL A 32 0.37 -14.42 0.99
C VAL A 32 0.18 -14.25 2.49
N ASP A 33 1.14 -13.58 3.11
CA ASP A 33 1.07 -13.14 4.50
C ASP A 33 1.10 -11.62 4.54
N GLY A 34 0.42 -11.04 5.53
CA GLY A 34 0.37 -9.59 5.64
C GLY A 34 -0.36 -9.10 6.87
N THR A 35 -0.25 -7.79 7.07
CA THR A 35 -0.75 -7.08 8.25
C THR A 35 -1.70 -5.97 7.81
N VAL A 36 -2.88 -5.91 8.44
CA VAL A 36 -3.79 -4.76 8.27
C VAL A 36 -3.57 -3.77 9.42
N THR A 37 -3.12 -2.57 9.09
CA THR A 37 -2.95 -1.48 10.06
C THR A 37 -4.30 -0.91 10.51
N ASN A 38 -4.25 -0.02 11.51
CA ASN A 38 -5.39 0.82 11.82
C ASN A 38 -5.69 1.77 10.66
N TRP A 39 -6.91 2.32 10.66
CA TRP A 39 -7.26 3.43 9.80
C TRP A 39 -6.45 4.66 10.20
N VAL A 40 -5.91 5.35 9.20
CA VAL A 40 -5.22 6.63 9.37
C VAL A 40 -6.00 7.73 8.67
N THR A 41 -5.98 8.93 9.24
CA THR A 41 -6.54 10.12 8.61
C THR A 41 -5.41 10.93 7.99
N VAL A 42 -5.48 11.17 6.68
CA VAL A 42 -4.51 11.99 5.95
C VAL A 42 -4.87 13.48 6.04
N PRO A 43 -3.90 14.41 5.82
CA PRO A 43 -4.11 15.83 6.14
C PRO A 43 -5.07 16.58 5.22
N TYR A 44 -5.23 16.12 3.98
CA TYR A 44 -6.01 16.78 2.94
C TYR A 44 -7.28 16.00 2.58
N ASN A 45 -8.20 16.66 1.86
CA ASN A 45 -9.41 16.04 1.35
C ASN A 45 -9.15 15.19 0.09
N GLU A 46 -10.18 14.50 -0.38
CA GLU A 46 -10.15 13.57 -1.51
C GLU A 46 -9.69 14.24 -2.80
N ALA A 47 -10.02 15.52 -3.00
CA ALA A 47 -9.64 16.27 -4.19
C ALA A 47 -8.11 16.42 -4.33
N ARG A 48 -7.35 16.46 -3.23
CA ARG A 48 -5.88 16.49 -3.26
C ARG A 48 -5.29 15.25 -3.93
N TYR A 49 -5.96 14.10 -3.82
CA TYR A 49 -5.42 12.79 -4.15
C TYR A 49 -6.06 12.13 -5.37
N GLY A 50 -7.32 12.46 -5.68
CA GLY A 50 -8.10 11.76 -6.71
C GLY A 50 -8.68 12.64 -7.79
N ARG A 51 -8.42 13.95 -7.76
CA ARG A 51 -8.95 14.85 -8.79
C ARG A 51 -8.14 14.68 -10.07
N SER A 52 -8.78 14.13 -11.10
CA SER A 52 -8.27 14.01 -12.47
C SER A 52 -9.09 14.86 -13.43
N ASP A 53 -8.47 15.30 -14.51
CA ASP A 53 -9.07 16.04 -15.63
C ASP A 53 -9.71 17.39 -15.26
N ASP A 54 -9.40 18.42 -16.06
CA ASP A 54 -10.29 19.57 -16.21
C ASP A 54 -11.41 19.11 -17.18
N PRO A 55 -12.71 19.23 -16.86
CA PRO A 55 -13.74 18.95 -17.85
C PRO A 55 -13.45 19.76 -19.13
N ASN A 56 -13.20 19.06 -20.24
CA ASN A 56 -13.11 19.66 -21.58
C ASN A 56 -14.52 20.09 -22.04
N ASP A 57 -15.14 21.05 -21.34
CA ASP A 57 -16.44 21.64 -21.68
C ASP A 57 -16.30 22.77 -22.74
N GLY A 58 -15.16 22.84 -23.42
CA GLY A 58 -14.83 23.89 -24.38
C GLY A 58 -14.48 25.22 -23.72
N LYS A 59 -14.34 25.27 -22.39
CA LYS A 59 -13.80 26.41 -21.65
C LYS A 59 -12.48 25.99 -21.00
N PRO A 60 -11.45 26.86 -20.98
CA PRO A 60 -10.29 26.62 -20.15
C PRO A 60 -10.75 26.75 -18.69
N GLY A 61 -10.94 25.62 -18.00
CA GLY A 61 -11.42 25.56 -16.63
C GLY A 61 -10.41 26.08 -15.61
N GLY A 62 -9.18 26.40 -16.04
CA GLY A 62 -8.23 27.25 -15.31
C GLY A 62 -7.82 26.73 -13.93
N ASP A 63 -8.17 25.48 -13.62
CA ASP A 63 -7.88 24.89 -12.33
C ASP A 63 -6.44 24.41 -12.34
N ALA A 64 -5.56 25.22 -11.75
CA ALA A 64 -4.13 24.94 -11.69
C ALA A 64 -3.77 23.63 -10.95
N PHE A 65 -4.74 22.96 -10.31
CA PHE A 65 -4.51 21.79 -9.47
C PHE A 65 -5.06 20.49 -10.07
N VAL A 66 -5.67 20.52 -11.25
CA VAL A 66 -6.03 19.29 -11.99
C VAL A 66 -4.82 18.77 -12.76
N CYS A 67 -4.61 17.46 -12.69
CA CYS A 67 -3.68 16.75 -13.56
C CYS A 67 -4.35 16.54 -14.92
N GLY A 68 -3.62 16.82 -16.01
CA GLY A 68 -4.12 16.70 -17.38
C GLY A 68 -4.17 15.27 -17.93
N SER A 69 -4.40 14.27 -17.08
CA SER A 69 -4.51 12.87 -17.47
C SER A 69 -5.55 12.18 -16.59
N ASN A 70 -6.18 11.13 -17.12
CA ASN A 70 -7.00 10.23 -16.33
C ASN A 70 -6.15 9.33 -15.39
N VAL A 71 -4.82 9.29 -15.58
CA VAL A 71 -3.86 8.63 -14.69
C VAL A 71 -2.99 9.69 -14.04
N CYS A 72 -3.34 10.08 -12.82
CA CYS A 72 -2.67 11.17 -12.13
C CYS A 72 -1.65 10.70 -11.12
N SER A 73 -0.50 11.37 -11.10
CA SER A 73 0.51 11.13 -10.07
C SER A 73 0.09 11.61 -8.68
N ASN A 74 -0.97 12.42 -8.58
CA ASN A 74 -1.46 12.93 -7.30
C ASN A 74 -1.95 11.83 -6.35
N THR A 75 -2.40 10.68 -6.87
CA THR A 75 -2.80 9.52 -6.08
C THR A 75 -1.64 8.93 -5.28
N TRP A 76 -0.40 9.02 -5.78
CA TRP A 76 0.78 8.58 -5.01
C TRP A 76 0.98 9.39 -3.72
N ASN A 77 0.51 10.64 -3.67
CA ASN A 77 0.55 11.43 -2.44
C ASN A 77 -0.34 10.81 -1.35
N LEU A 78 -1.43 10.12 -1.70
CA LEU A 78 -2.27 9.43 -0.69
C LEU A 78 -1.50 8.29 -0.03
N VAL A 79 -0.71 7.54 -0.81
CA VAL A 79 0.13 6.46 -0.29
C VAL A 79 1.21 7.04 0.63
N ALA A 80 1.93 8.08 0.18
CA ALA A 80 2.97 8.72 0.97
C ALA A 80 2.43 9.36 2.27
N ASP A 81 1.32 10.10 2.19
CA ASP A 81 0.69 10.74 3.34
C ASP A 81 0.06 9.69 4.29
N GLY A 82 -0.47 8.59 3.75
CA GLY A 82 -0.99 7.48 4.53
C GLY A 82 0.09 6.80 5.37
N VAL A 83 1.23 6.48 4.78
CA VAL A 83 2.38 5.91 5.52
C VAL A 83 2.91 6.93 6.54
N THR A 84 3.03 8.20 6.16
CA THR A 84 3.48 9.28 7.06
C THR A 84 2.55 9.43 8.27
N ALA A 85 1.23 9.43 8.04
CA ALA A 85 0.22 9.48 9.11
C ALA A 85 0.33 8.27 10.04
N TRP A 86 0.49 7.06 9.47
CA TRP A 86 0.68 5.84 10.26
C TRP A 86 1.93 5.91 11.14
N VAL A 87 3.08 6.35 10.60
CA VAL A 87 4.32 6.54 11.35
C VAL A 87 4.11 7.52 12.51
N ALA A 88 3.43 8.65 12.26
CA ALA A 88 3.13 9.63 13.30
C ALA A 88 2.25 9.05 14.42
N GLU A 89 1.25 8.23 14.07
CA GLU A 89 0.43 7.52 15.05
C GLU A 89 1.22 6.48 15.86
N GLN A 90 2.12 5.72 15.21
CA GLN A 90 2.99 4.77 15.90
C GLN A 90 3.90 5.47 16.93
N LYS A 91 4.45 6.64 16.56
CA LYS A 91 5.25 7.47 17.49
C LYS A 91 4.41 7.98 18.66
N LYS A 92 3.18 8.45 18.41
CA LYS A 92 2.24 8.85 19.47
C LYS A 92 1.88 7.69 20.40
N ALA A 93 1.82 6.47 19.87
CA ALA A 93 1.63 5.24 20.63
C ALA A 93 2.90 4.77 21.36
N GLY A 94 4.00 5.54 21.31
CA GLY A 94 5.23 5.28 22.05
C GLY A 94 6.24 4.39 21.34
N ARG A 95 6.02 4.03 20.07
CA ARG A 95 7.01 3.26 19.29
C ARG A 95 8.19 4.15 18.89
N THR A 96 9.39 3.57 18.95
CA THR A 96 10.61 4.24 18.49
C THR A 96 10.75 4.15 16.97
N ASP A 97 11.55 5.05 16.39
CA ASP A 97 11.92 4.99 14.97
C ASP A 97 12.53 3.65 14.58
N ALA A 98 13.35 3.05 15.46
CA ALA A 98 13.92 1.73 15.24
C ALA A 98 12.83 0.65 15.15
N GLN A 99 11.85 0.64 16.06
CA GLN A 99 10.76 -0.34 16.03
C GLN A 99 9.85 -0.17 14.81
N ILE A 100 9.66 1.06 14.34
CA ILE A 100 8.87 1.33 13.13
C ILE A 100 9.65 0.87 11.89
N LYS A 101 10.94 1.22 11.80
CA LYS A 101 11.82 0.80 10.71
C LYS A 101 11.92 -0.72 10.62
N THR A 102 12.10 -1.42 11.75
CA THR A 102 12.12 -2.88 11.77
C THR A 102 10.82 -3.49 11.27
N GLN A 103 9.67 -2.90 11.61
CA GLN A 103 8.39 -3.39 11.09
C GLN A 103 8.27 -3.16 9.59
N LEU A 104 8.61 -1.97 9.09
CA LEU A 104 8.53 -1.70 7.65
C LEU A 104 9.50 -2.57 6.84
N ALA A 105 10.73 -2.75 7.32
CA ALA A 105 11.71 -3.63 6.70
C ALA A 105 11.28 -5.10 6.66
N SER A 106 10.33 -5.53 7.50
CA SER A 106 9.82 -6.92 7.44
C SER A 106 8.96 -7.20 6.21
N PHE A 107 8.52 -6.17 5.48
CA PHE A 107 7.77 -6.31 4.23
C PHE A 107 8.66 -6.39 2.99
N ASP A 108 9.94 -6.04 3.12
CA ASP A 108 10.95 -6.13 2.07
C ASP A 108 11.68 -7.47 2.22
N GLN A 109 11.33 -8.44 1.37
CA GLN A 109 11.77 -9.84 1.46
C GLN A 109 12.17 -10.46 0.12
N GLN A 110 11.93 -9.76 -0.99
CA GLN A 110 12.08 -10.30 -2.34
C GLN A 110 12.63 -9.24 -3.26
N ASP A 111 13.83 -9.48 -3.77
CA ASP A 111 14.40 -8.75 -4.87
C ASP A 111 13.87 -9.34 -6.18
N ARG A 112 12.75 -8.79 -6.66
CA ARG A 112 12.08 -9.29 -7.86
C ARG A 112 12.96 -9.20 -9.11
N TYR A 113 13.90 -8.27 -9.16
CA TYR A 113 14.65 -7.92 -10.36
C TYR A 113 16.14 -8.24 -10.27
N ASP A 114 16.61 -8.85 -9.18
CA ASP A 114 18.03 -9.13 -8.94
C ASP A 114 18.85 -7.84 -9.10
N TYR A 115 18.50 -6.85 -8.30
CA TYR A 115 18.98 -5.47 -8.37
C TYR A 115 20.51 -5.39 -8.23
N ASP A 116 21.12 -6.24 -7.41
CA ASP A 116 22.57 -6.28 -7.22
C ASP A 116 23.30 -7.36 -8.06
N GLY A 117 22.54 -8.23 -8.74
CA GLY A 117 23.04 -9.16 -9.75
C GLY A 117 23.74 -10.38 -9.18
N ASP A 118 23.42 -10.77 -7.94
CA ASP A 118 24.02 -11.92 -7.27
C ASP A 118 23.24 -13.23 -7.51
N GLY A 119 22.04 -13.13 -8.11
CA GLY A 119 21.16 -14.25 -8.46
C GLY A 119 20.26 -14.73 -7.32
N ASN A 120 20.21 -14.02 -6.19
CA ASN A 120 19.40 -14.35 -5.03
C ASN A 120 18.15 -13.45 -4.94
N PHE A 121 17.07 -13.88 -5.58
CA PHE A 121 15.77 -13.19 -5.54
C PHE A 121 15.07 -13.21 -4.17
N ASN A 122 15.59 -13.98 -3.19
CA ASN A 122 14.98 -14.16 -1.87
C ASN A 122 15.67 -13.31 -0.79
N GLU A 123 15.94 -12.05 -1.12
CA GLU A 123 16.49 -11.08 -0.18
C GLU A 123 15.81 -9.70 -0.27
N PRO A 124 16.04 -8.83 0.72
CA PRO A 124 15.52 -7.45 0.69
C PRO A 124 16.23 -6.58 -0.36
N ASP A 125 15.49 -5.78 -1.11
CA ASP A 125 16.03 -4.87 -2.16
C ASP A 125 16.04 -3.38 -1.73
N GLY A 126 15.47 -3.07 -0.56
CA GLY A 126 15.46 -1.75 0.05
C GLY A 126 14.34 -0.80 -0.40
N TYR A 127 13.36 -1.27 -1.18
CA TYR A 127 12.18 -0.48 -1.59
C TYR A 127 11.06 -0.36 -0.53
#